data_AF-A0A822HIS4-F1
#
_entry.id   AF-A0A822HIS4-F1
#
_cell.length_a   1.000
_cell.length_b   1.000
_cell.length_c   1.000
_cell.angle_alpha   90.00
_cell.angle_beta   90.00
_cell.angle_gamma   90.00
#
_symmetry.space_group_name_H-M   'P 1'
#
loop_
_entity.id
_entity.type
_entity.pdbx_description
1 polymer ?
#
loop_
_entity_poly.entity_id
_entity_poly.type
_entity_poly.pdbx_seq_one_letter_code
_entity_poly.pdbx_strand_id
1 'polypeptide(L)'
;MSSTRSVNISLTAGAHFYLSFQGSAWTALDDPPVSGLYWSIVTFIDLRMRSDGFINTPPEATVVSPQYVIVNQTTKIQIPVSDANAGDNIRCR
;
A
#
# COMPACT_ATOMS: atom_id res chain seq x y z
N MET A 1 22.53 -10.42 10.98
CA MET A 1 21.78 -10.51 9.71
C MET A 1 20.37 -10.97 10.06
N SER A 2 19.44 -10.05 10.26
CA SER A 2 18.06 -10.38 10.63
C SER A 2 17.24 -10.63 9.36
N SER A 3 16.72 -11.85 9.23
CA SER A 3 15.71 -12.16 8.22
C SER A 3 14.45 -11.34 8.51
N THR A 4 14.03 -10.48 7.60
CA THR A 4 12.71 -9.85 7.63
C THR A 4 11.72 -10.82 7.01
N ARG A 5 11.03 -11.60 7.86
CA ARG A 5 9.92 -12.44 7.41
C ARG A 5 8.70 -11.56 7.16
N SER A 6 8.21 -11.53 5.92
CA SER A 6 6.88 -10.99 5.64
C SER A 6 5.83 -11.94 6.23
N VAL A 7 4.87 -11.41 6.97
CA VAL A 7 3.75 -12.16 7.54
C VAL A 7 2.47 -11.63 6.91
N ASN A 8 1.80 -12.48 6.15
CA ASN A 8 0.50 -12.15 5.57
C ASN A 8 -0.59 -12.46 6.60
N ILE A 9 -1.42 -11.47 6.92
CA ILE A 9 -2.57 -11.60 7.80
C ILE A 9 -3.82 -11.28 6.98
N SER A 10 -4.78 -12.19 6.94
CA SER A 10 -6.08 -11.95 6.30
C SER A 10 -7.04 -11.37 7.32
N LEU A 11 -7.70 -10.26 6.98
CA LEU A 11 -8.67 -9.58 7.81
C LEU A 11 -10.03 -9.55 7.10
N THR A 12 -11.10 -9.66 7.86
CA THR A 12 -12.46 -9.46 7.33
C THR A 12 -12.66 -7.98 6.97
N ALA A 13 -13.49 -7.69 5.97
CA ALA A 13 -13.82 -6.31 5.61
C ALA A 13 -14.39 -5.55 6.82
N GLY A 14 -13.88 -4.34 7.05
CA GLY A 14 -14.26 -3.49 8.20
C GLY A 14 -13.64 -3.92 9.54
N ALA A 15 -12.76 -4.92 9.57
CA ALA A 15 -12.06 -5.30 10.79
C ALA A 15 -11.05 -4.21 11.22
N HIS A 16 -10.99 -3.98 12.53
CA HIS A 16 -9.99 -3.10 13.13
C HIS A 16 -8.65 -3.83 13.25
N PHE A 17 -7.58 -3.19 12.77
CA PHE A 17 -6.23 -3.75 12.84
C PHE A 17 -5.42 -3.04 13.92
N TYR A 18 -4.81 -3.82 14.81
CA TYR A 18 -3.99 -3.31 15.90
C TYR A 18 -2.61 -3.95 15.87
N LEU A 19 -1.58 -3.12 16.06
CA LEU A 19 -0.20 -3.56 16.25
C LEU A 19 0.22 -3.21 17.68
N SER A 20 0.59 -4.20 18.48
CA SER A 20 1.16 -4.00 19.81
C SER A 20 2.68 -4.13 19.76
N PHE A 21 3.39 -3.06 20.07
CA PHE A 21 4.81 -3.10 20.34
C PHE A 21 5.00 -3.35 21.83
N GLN A 22 5.76 -4.39 22.18
CA GLN A 22 6.04 -4.75 23.56
C GLN A 22 7.53 -4.93 23.78
N GLY A 23 8.00 -4.62 24.97
CA GLY A 23 9.39 -4.81 25.33
C GLY A 23 9.68 -4.53 26.79
N SER A 24 10.95 -4.70 27.16
CA SER A 24 11.46 -4.29 28.46
C SER A 24 11.60 -2.77 28.51
N ALA A 25 11.21 -2.16 29.62
CA ALA A 25 11.31 -0.72 29.82
C ALA A 25 12.78 -0.25 29.73
N TRP A 26 13.00 0.83 28.97
CA TRP A 26 14.34 1.41 28.77
C TRP A 26 14.78 2.25 29.97
N THR A 27 13.85 2.67 30.82
CA THR A 27 14.07 3.39 32.07
C THR A 27 12.99 3.04 33.08
N ALA A 28 13.30 3.11 34.38
CA ALA A 28 12.30 3.04 35.43
C ALA A 28 11.48 4.35 35.43
N LEU A 29 10.15 4.24 35.55
CA LEU A 29 9.23 5.38 35.63
C LEU A 29 8.55 5.51 37.00
N ASP A 30 8.74 4.53 37.90
CA ASP A 30 8.15 4.49 39.24
C ASP A 30 9.08 5.08 40.33
N ASP A 31 8.49 5.47 41.47
CA ASP A 31 9.20 5.83 42.70
C ASP A 31 8.66 4.99 43.89
N PRO A 32 9.47 4.09 44.50
CA PRO A 32 10.89 3.84 44.22
C PRO A 32 11.14 3.20 42.84
N PRO A 33 12.34 3.38 42.24
CA PRO A 33 12.65 2.85 40.92
C PRO A 33 12.56 1.33 40.83
N VAL A 34 11.69 0.82 39.95
CA VAL A 34 11.55 -0.61 39.66
C VAL A 34 12.13 -0.92 38.28
N SER A 35 13.06 -1.88 38.21
CA SER A 35 13.67 -2.35 36.96
C SER A 35 12.96 -3.59 36.42
N GLY A 36 13.04 -3.82 35.10
CA GLY A 36 12.50 -5.03 34.46
C GLY A 36 11.00 -5.01 34.15
N LEU A 37 10.34 -3.85 34.25
CA LEU A 37 8.93 -3.71 33.88
C LEU A 37 8.73 -3.83 32.37
N TYR A 38 7.57 -4.36 31.99
CA TYR A 38 7.16 -4.46 30.60
C TYR A 38 6.41 -3.19 30.18
N TRP A 39 6.64 -2.72 28.96
CA TRP A 39 5.81 -1.70 28.33
C TRP A 39 5.10 -2.27 27.12
N SER A 40 3.97 -1.65 26.78
CA SER A 40 3.34 -1.86 25.48
C SER A 40 2.83 -0.54 24.91
N ILE A 41 3.00 -0.35 23.60
CA ILE A 41 2.39 0.73 22.83
C ILE A 41 1.54 0.09 21.74
N VAL A 42 0.28 0.48 21.67
CA VAL A 42 -0.66 -0.03 20.66
C VAL A 42 -0.85 1.01 19.57
N THR A 43 -0.65 0.60 18.32
CA THR A 43 -1.02 1.37 17.14
C THR A 43 -2.31 0.80 16.57
N PHE A 44 -3.33 1.64 16.49
CA PHE A 44 -4.57 1.32 15.79
C PHE A 44 -4.46 1.79 14.33
N ILE A 45 -4.68 0.87 13.40
CA ILE A 45 -4.72 1.16 11.96
C ILE A 45 -6.15 0.94 11.48
N ASP A 46 -6.79 2.05 11.10
CA ASP A 46 -8.16 2.05 10.61
C ASP A 46 -8.19 2.09 9.09
N LEU A 47 -8.28 0.91 8.48
CA LEU A 47 -8.43 0.77 7.03
C LEU A 47 -9.92 0.75 6.69
N ARG A 48 -10.46 1.91 6.31
CA ARG A 48 -11.85 2.02 5.86
C ARG A 48 -11.92 2.07 4.34
N MET A 49 -12.89 1.36 3.78
CA MET A 49 -13.33 1.65 2.43
C MET A 49 -13.85 3.09 2.39
N ARG A 50 -13.61 3.78 1.28
CA ARG A 50 -14.18 5.12 1.08
C ARG A 50 -15.70 5.00 1.15
N SER A 51 -16.34 5.98 1.79
CA SER A 51 -17.80 5.98 1.98
C SER A 51 -18.59 6.15 0.68
N ASP A 52 -17.95 6.65 -0.38
CA ASP A 52 -18.51 6.76 -1.72
C ASP A 52 -18.46 5.43 -2.50
N GLY A 53 -17.92 4.36 -1.90
CA GLY A 53 -17.78 3.05 -2.55
C GLY A 53 -16.77 3.05 -3.69
N PHE A 54 -16.00 4.12 -3.85
CA PHE A 54 -15.04 4.26 -4.92
C PHE A 54 -13.81 3.39 -4.67
N ILE A 55 -13.52 2.53 -5.63
CA ILE A 55 -12.32 1.70 -5.66
C ILE A 55 -11.38 2.30 -6.69
N ASN A 56 -10.10 2.48 -6.34
CA ASN A 56 -9.08 2.88 -7.30
C ASN A 56 -9.00 1.81 -8.39
N THR A 57 -9.43 2.19 -9.58
CA THR A 57 -9.43 1.34 -10.77
C THR A 57 -8.10 1.59 -11.48
N PRO A 58 -7.39 0.55 -11.94
CA PRO A 58 -6.19 0.77 -12.71
C PRO A 58 -6.52 1.50 -14.03
N PRO A 59 -5.61 2.33 -14.57
CA PRO A 59 -5.80 2.93 -15.88
C PRO A 59 -5.86 1.85 -16.96
N GLU A 60 -6.69 2.08 -17.97
CA GLU A 60 -6.90 1.16 -19.09
C GLU A 60 -6.16 1.66 -20.32
N ALA A 61 -5.54 0.74 -21.06
CA ALA A 61 -4.87 1.03 -22.32
C ALA A 61 -5.34 0.06 -23.40
N THR A 62 -5.69 0.59 -24.57
CA THR A 62 -6.11 -0.22 -25.72
C THR A 62 -5.10 -0.06 -26.84
N VAL A 63 -4.50 -1.17 -27.28
CA VAL A 63 -3.53 -1.17 -28.38
C VAL A 63 -3.95 -2.18 -29.43
N VAL A 64 -3.99 -1.73 -30.68
CA VAL A 64 -4.12 -2.62 -31.83
C VAL A 64 -2.72 -2.99 -32.30
N SER A 65 -2.46 -4.29 -32.52
CA SER A 65 -1.16 -4.75 -33.02
C SER A 65 -0.84 -4.10 -34.38
N PRO A 66 0.39 -3.58 -34.59
CA PRO A 66 0.80 -3.09 -35.90
C PRO A 66 0.74 -4.23 -36.91
N GLN A 67 -0.06 -4.09 -37.96
CA GLN A 67 -0.18 -5.13 -39.00
C GLN A 67 0.97 -5.08 -40.00
N TYR A 68 1.62 -3.92 -40.16
CA TYR A 68 2.70 -3.71 -41.12
C TYR A 68 3.77 -2.79 -40.51
N VAL A 69 5.03 -3.10 -40.77
CA VAL A 69 6.20 -2.29 -40.37
C VAL A 69 7.01 -1.99 -41.62
N ILE A 70 7.33 -0.70 -41.84
CA ILE A 70 8.19 -0.30 -42.94
C ILE A 70 9.65 -0.45 -42.49
N VAL A 71 10.43 -1.23 -43.25
CA VAL A 71 11.84 -1.47 -42.94
C VAL A 71 12.62 -0.16 -42.95
N ASN A 72 13.48 0.04 -41.94
CA ASN A 72 14.32 1.22 -41.78
C ASN A 72 13.55 2.54 -41.58
N GLN A 73 12.30 2.49 -41.10
CA GLN A 73 11.53 3.66 -40.71
C GLN A 73 10.97 3.54 -39.29
N THR A 74 11.17 4.58 -38.48
CA THR A 74 10.60 4.66 -37.13
C THR A 74 9.09 4.86 -37.20
N THR A 75 8.32 3.88 -36.74
CA THR A 75 6.87 3.99 -36.61
C THR A 75 6.49 4.46 -35.21
N LYS A 76 5.70 5.53 -35.11
CA LYS A 76 5.13 5.99 -33.84
C LYS A 76 3.79 5.30 -33.61
N ILE A 77 3.70 4.49 -32.56
CA ILE A 77 2.45 3.84 -32.15
C ILE A 77 1.84 4.70 -31.04
N GLN A 78 0.64 5.20 -31.28
CA GLN A 78 -0.13 5.90 -30.25
C GLN A 78 -0.86 4.86 -29.40
N ILE A 79 -0.59 4.84 -28.11
CA ILE A 79 -1.28 3.99 -27.14
C ILE A 79 -2.22 4.91 -26.36
N PRO A 80 -3.53 4.92 -26.68
CA PRO A 80 -4.48 5.65 -25.86
C PRO A 80 -4.56 4.99 -24.48
N VAL A 81 -4.40 5.81 -23.45
CA VAL A 81 -4.54 5.44 -22.05
C VAL A 81 -5.63 6.32 -21.45
N SER A 82 -6.56 5.72 -20.74
CA SER A 82 -7.63 6.43 -20.04
C SER A 82 -7.74 5.96 -18.59
N ASP A 83 -8.19 6.86 -17.74
CA ASP A 83 -8.53 6.55 -16.36
C ASP A 83 -10.06 6.50 -16.23
N ALA A 84 -10.57 5.46 -15.61
CA ALA A 84 -11.99 5.36 -15.27
C ALA A 84 -12.37 6.31 -14.12
N ASN A 85 -11.38 6.72 -13.33
CA ASN A 85 -11.53 7.52 -12.13
C ASN A 85 -11.44 9.02 -12.45
N ALA A 86 -12.56 9.74 -12.30
CA ALA A 86 -12.62 11.17 -12.59
C ALA A 86 -11.73 11.98 -11.63
N GLY A 87 -10.85 12.82 -12.19
CA GLY A 87 -9.96 13.71 -11.44
C GLY A 87 -8.59 13.11 -11.11
N ASP A 88 -8.36 11.84 -11.44
CA ASP A 88 -7.07 11.20 -11.28
C ASP A 88 -6.09 11.61 -12.40
N ASN A 89 -4.80 11.57 -12.08
CA ASN A 89 -3.73 12.01 -12.96
C ASN A 89 -2.98 10.81 -13.51
N ILE A 90 -3.15 10.53 -14.81
CA ILE A 90 -2.44 9.44 -15.48
C ILE A 90 -0.96 9.82 -15.60
N ARG A 91 -0.07 9.01 -15.02
CA ARG A 91 1.37 9.17 -15.13
C ARG A 91 2.01 7.90 -15.67
N CYS A 92 2.60 7.99 -16.85
CA CYS A 92 3.49 6.96 -17.36
C CYS A 92 4.89 7.16 -16.74
N ARG A 93 5.45 6.13 -16.11
CA ARG A 93 6.86 6.10 -15.67
C ARG A 93 7.72 5.42 -16.71
#